data_AF-A0AAW0PVD0-F1
#
_entry.id   AF-A0AAW0PVD0-F1
#
_cell.length_a   1.000
_cell.length_b   1.000
_cell.length_c   1.000
_cell.angle_alpha   90.00
_cell.angle_beta   90.00
_cell.angle_gamma   90.00
#
_symmetry.space_group_name_H-M   'P 1'
#
loop_
_entity.id
_entity.type
_entity.pdbx_description
1 polymer ?
#
loop_
_entity_poly.entity_id
_entity_poly.type
_entity_poly.pdbx_seq_one_letter_code
_entity_poly.pdbx_strand_id
1 'polypeptide(L)'
;MDDRWNKATSRMRIGPSPHRLSSLTGKGGKGLGKGGAKRHRKVLRDNIQGITKPAIRRLARRGGVKRISGLIYEETRGVLKVFWRT
;
A
#
# COMPACT_ATOMS: atom_id res chain seq x y z
N MET A 1 -15.90 48.55 50.20
CA MET A 1 -17.23 48.48 49.53
C MET A 1 -17.04 47.49 48.41
N ASP A 2 -17.17 46.22 48.75
CA ASP A 2 -16.53 45.13 48.02
C ASP A 2 -17.54 44.42 47.14
N ASP A 3 -17.17 44.33 45.86
CA ASP A 3 -18.04 43.92 44.77
C ASP A 3 -18.37 42.43 44.84
N ARG A 4 -19.66 42.20 45.09
CA ARG A 4 -20.38 40.95 44.84
C ARG A 4 -20.30 40.59 43.36
N TRP A 5 -19.30 39.80 42.99
CA TRP A 5 -19.38 39.01 41.75
C TRP A 5 -18.54 37.74 41.80
N ASN A 6 -18.81 36.89 42.78
CA ASN A 6 -18.38 35.49 42.74
C ASN A 6 -19.60 34.57 42.79
N LYS A 7 -20.09 34.19 41.60
CA LYS A 7 -20.77 32.93 41.29
C LYS A 7 -21.21 32.91 39.82
N ALA A 8 -20.95 31.78 39.16
CA ALA A 8 -21.54 31.31 37.90
C ALA A 8 -20.71 31.37 36.60
N THR A 9 -19.41 31.04 36.63
CA THR A 9 -18.74 30.46 35.44
C THR A 9 -18.78 28.93 35.50
N SER A 10 -19.98 28.37 35.40
CA SER A 10 -20.18 26.97 35.05
C SER A 10 -20.35 26.87 33.54
N ARG A 11 -19.24 26.71 32.80
CA ARG A 11 -19.26 26.11 31.46
C ARG A 11 -17.88 25.60 31.08
N MET A 12 -17.81 24.28 30.92
CA MET A 12 -16.73 23.43 30.44
C MET A 12 -15.62 24.12 29.63
N ARG A 13 -14.39 24.12 30.17
CA ARG A 13 -13.16 24.14 29.38
C ARG A 13 -12.94 22.72 28.83
N ILE A 14 -13.29 22.48 27.58
CA ILE A 14 -12.76 21.33 26.83
C ILE A 14 -11.41 21.78 26.25
N GLY A 15 -10.32 21.45 26.95
CA GLY A 15 -8.97 21.50 26.39
C GLY A 15 -8.65 20.18 25.69
N PRO A 16 -7.96 20.15 24.54
CA PRO A 16 -7.60 18.91 23.88
C PRO A 16 -6.51 18.17 24.69
N SER A 17 -6.75 16.89 24.99
CA SER A 17 -5.81 16.04 25.71
C SER A 17 -4.60 15.65 24.82
N PRO A 18 -3.35 15.65 25.34
CA PRO A 18 -2.20 15.21 24.59
C PRO A 18 -2.02 13.70 24.78
N HIS A 19 -2.52 12.90 23.83
CA HIS A 19 -1.99 11.55 23.65
C HIS A 19 -1.74 11.28 22.16
N ARG A 20 -0.44 11.23 21.84
CA ARG A 20 0.17 10.52 20.72
C ARG A 20 -0.08 11.08 19.30
N LEU A 21 0.57 12.19 19.00
CA LEU A 21 1.03 12.47 17.64
C LEU A 21 2.23 11.57 17.32
N SER A 22 2.00 10.45 16.62
CA SER A 22 3.07 9.77 15.87
C SER A 22 2.92 10.12 14.39
N SER A 23 3.60 11.20 14.05
CA SER A 23 4.34 11.46 12.82
C SER A 23 4.35 10.40 11.71
N LEU A 24 4.28 10.95 10.48
CA LEU A 24 4.60 10.38 9.17
C LEU A 24 3.47 9.67 8.43
N THR A 25 2.31 10.32 8.32
CA THR A 25 1.56 10.24 7.07
C THR A 25 2.37 10.94 5.98
N GLY A 26 3.29 10.20 5.37
CA GLY A 26 3.97 10.66 4.17
C GLY A 26 2.92 10.93 3.10
N LYS A 27 2.85 12.19 2.63
CA LYS A 27 2.15 12.56 1.40
C LYS A 27 2.84 11.87 0.22
N GLY A 28 2.52 10.60 0.00
CA GLY A 28 2.78 9.90 -1.25
C GLY A 28 1.81 10.46 -2.28
N GLY A 29 2.26 11.43 -3.07
CA GLY A 29 1.44 12.11 -4.07
C GLY A 29 0.70 11.11 -4.95
N LYS A 30 -0.61 11.25 -5.04
CA LYS A 30 -1.43 10.60 -6.07
C LYS A 30 -1.21 11.34 -7.39
N GLY A 31 -0.01 11.22 -7.94
CA GLY A 31 0.36 11.74 -9.24
C GLY A 31 -0.02 10.73 -10.31
N LEU A 32 -1.23 10.83 -10.86
CA LEU A 32 -1.58 10.19 -12.13
C LEU A 32 -0.86 10.94 -13.26
N GLY A 33 0.44 10.69 -13.41
CA GLY A 33 1.29 11.32 -14.41
C GLY A 33 1.24 10.59 -15.75
N LYS A 34 0.48 11.17 -16.68
CA LYS A 34 0.51 11.03 -18.15
C LYS A 34 0.34 9.61 -18.74
N GLY A 35 -0.78 9.44 -19.44
CA GLY A 35 -1.12 8.28 -20.28
C GLY A 35 0.01 7.94 -21.25
N GLY A 36 0.44 6.68 -21.21
CA GLY A 36 1.64 6.19 -21.86
C GLY A 36 1.54 6.14 -23.38
N ALA A 37 2.67 6.45 -24.05
CA ALA A 37 2.87 6.17 -25.46
C ALA A 37 2.56 4.69 -25.79
N LYS A 38 1.93 4.44 -26.95
CA LYS A 38 1.67 3.09 -27.46
C LYS A 38 2.99 2.33 -27.55
N ARG A 39 3.11 1.26 -26.76
CA ARG A 39 4.30 0.40 -26.74
C ARG A 39 4.18 -0.65 -27.83
N HIS A 40 5.11 -0.66 -28.77
CA HIS A 40 5.26 -1.74 -29.74
C HIS A 40 5.70 -3.02 -29.03
N ARG A 41 4.95 -4.12 -29.24
CA ARG A 41 5.20 -5.41 -28.60
C ARG A 41 6.42 -6.07 -29.26
N LYS A 42 7.55 -6.15 -28.55
CA LYS A 42 8.66 -7.03 -28.93
C LYS A 42 8.25 -8.48 -28.65
N VAL A 43 8.37 -9.35 -29.65
CA VAL A 43 8.14 -10.80 -29.50
C VAL A 43 9.48 -11.48 -29.64
N LEU A 44 9.98 -12.06 -28.55
CA LEU A 44 11.04 -13.07 -28.55
C LEU A 44 10.89 -13.96 -27.31
N ARG A 45 11.16 -15.25 -27.51
CA ARG A 45 10.74 -16.37 -26.66
C ARG A 45 11.85 -16.77 -25.68
N ASP A 46 11.49 -16.67 -24.40
CA ASP A 46 11.81 -17.55 -23.26
C ASP A 46 11.20 -16.87 -22.02
N ASN A 47 9.87 -16.93 -21.96
CA ASN A 47 9.03 -16.03 -21.18
C ASN A 47 9.07 -16.27 -19.66
N ILE A 48 9.84 -17.26 -19.19
CA ILE A 48 9.82 -17.67 -17.79
C ILE A 48 10.33 -16.57 -16.86
N GLN A 49 11.36 -15.84 -17.28
CA GLN A 49 11.85 -14.66 -16.56
C GLN A 49 10.99 -13.41 -16.82
N GLY A 50 10.16 -13.44 -17.87
CA GLY A 50 9.12 -12.44 -18.12
C GLY A 50 8.02 -12.46 -17.05
N ILE A 51 7.84 -13.58 -16.35
CA ILE A 51 7.06 -13.63 -15.11
C ILE A 51 7.89 -13.04 -13.97
N THR A 52 7.84 -11.72 -13.85
CA THR A 52 8.65 -10.95 -12.90
C THR A 52 8.13 -11.04 -11.46
N LYS A 53 9.02 -10.84 -10.47
CA LYS A 53 8.68 -10.77 -9.03
C LYS A 53 7.46 -9.88 -8.71
N PRO A 54 7.29 -8.66 -9.28
CA PRO A 54 6.10 -7.86 -9.04
C PRO A 54 4.82 -8.47 -9.63
N ALA A 55 4.88 -9.23 -10.73
CA ALA A 55 3.72 -9.92 -11.29
C ALA A 55 3.24 -11.03 -10.34
N ILE A 56 4.16 -11.85 -9.83
CA ILE A 56 3.88 -12.88 -8.81
C ILE A 56 3.31 -12.25 -7.55
N ARG A 57 3.89 -11.12 -7.10
CA ARG A 57 3.36 -10.37 -5.95
C ARG A 57 1.92 -9.93 -6.20
N ARG A 58 1.60 -9.34 -7.36
CA ARG A 58 0.22 -8.92 -7.69
C ARG A 58 -0.76 -10.08 -7.69
N LEU A 59 -0.37 -11.24 -8.22
CA LEU A 59 -1.19 -12.45 -8.18
C LEU A 59 -1.45 -12.91 -6.75
N ALA A 60 -0.39 -13.06 -5.96
CA ALA A 60 -0.49 -13.47 -4.57
C ALA A 60 -1.36 -12.50 -3.74
N ARG A 61 -1.25 -11.19 -3.98
CA ARG A 61 -2.11 -10.20 -3.31
C ARG A 61 -3.57 -10.31 -3.72
N ARG A 62 -3.86 -10.55 -5.01
CA ARG A 62 -5.23 -10.84 -5.47
C ARG A 62 -5.79 -12.10 -4.82
N GLY A 63 -4.95 -13.11 -4.59
CA GLY A 63 -5.30 -14.34 -3.87
C GLY A 63 -5.29 -14.24 -2.34
N GLY A 64 -5.18 -13.04 -1.75
CA GLY A 64 -5.24 -12.86 -0.29
C GLY A 64 -3.95 -13.24 0.47
N VAL A 65 -2.85 -13.49 -0.22
CA VAL A 65 -1.58 -13.91 0.42
C VAL A 65 -0.93 -12.71 1.14
N LYS A 66 -0.86 -12.78 2.47
CA LYS A 66 -0.36 -11.68 3.35
C LYS A 66 1.18 -11.59 3.39
N ARG A 67 1.90 -12.71 3.46
CA ARG A 67 3.38 -12.76 3.47
C ARG A 67 3.85 -13.76 2.42
N ILE A 68 4.94 -13.45 1.74
CA ILE A 68 5.50 -14.27 0.65
C ILE A 68 6.98 -14.47 0.94
N SER A 69 7.43 -15.73 0.99
CA SER A 69 8.84 -16.09 1.15
C SER A 69 9.62 -15.88 -0.17
N GLY A 70 10.93 -15.72 -0.07
CA GLY A 70 11.82 -15.53 -1.23
C GLY A 70 11.83 -16.73 -2.19
N LEU A 71 11.68 -17.95 -1.67
CA LEU A 71 11.71 -19.18 -2.47
C LEU A 71 10.52 -19.30 -3.44
N ILE A 72 9.39 -18.68 -3.09
CA ILE A 72 8.14 -18.73 -3.86
C ILE A 72 8.31 -18.15 -5.27
N TYR A 73 9.24 -17.22 -5.51
CA TYR A 73 9.40 -16.61 -6.83
C TYR A 73 9.87 -17.60 -7.89
N GLU A 74 10.82 -18.49 -7.56
CA GLU A 74 11.30 -19.49 -8.51
C GLU A 74 10.36 -20.69 -8.58
N GLU A 75 9.81 -21.10 -7.44
CA GLU A 75 8.87 -22.23 -7.36
C GLU A 75 7.58 -21.96 -8.15
N THR A 76 7.03 -20.74 -8.07
CA THR A 76 5.85 -20.34 -8.86
C THR A 76 6.14 -20.37 -10.36
N ARG A 77 7.36 -20.02 -10.79
CA ARG A 77 7.75 -20.10 -12.20
C ARG A 77 7.81 -21.55 -12.66
N GLY A 78 8.37 -22.45 -11.86
CA GLY A 78 8.37 -23.90 -12.14
C GLY A 78 6.96 -24.45 -12.35
N VAL A 79 6.03 -24.14 -11.43
CA VAL A 79 4.63 -24.55 -11.53
C VAL A 79 3.96 -23.99 -12.79
N LEU A 80 4.16 -22.70 -13.09
CA LEU A 80 3.59 -22.08 -14.28
C LEU A 80 4.12 -22.68 -15.58
N LYS A 81 5.41 -23.08 -15.62
CA LYS A 81 6.01 -23.74 -16.78
C LYS A 81 5.40 -25.11 -17.02
N VAL A 82 5.14 -25.89 -15.97
CA VAL A 82 4.49 -27.19 -16.07
C VAL A 82 3.03 -27.03 -16.50
N PHE A 83 2.30 -26.09 -15.88
CA PHE A 83 0.90 -25.82 -16.18
C PHE A 83 0.64 -25.43 -17.65
N TRP A 84 1.62 -24.84 -18.34
CA TRP A 84 1.48 -24.40 -19.74
C TRP A 84 2.03 -25.41 -20.76
N ARG A 85 2.67 -26.49 -20.28
CA ARG A 85 3.24 -27.54 -21.13
C ARG A 85 2.22 -28.66 -21.39
N THR A 86 1.13 -28.70 -20.63
CA THR A 86 -0.06 -29.53 -20.86
C THR A 86 -1.04 -28.79 -21.75
#